data_AF-A0A6M3JUN6-F1
#
_entry.id   AF-A0A6M3JUN6-F1
#
_cell.length_a   1.000
_cell.length_b   1.000
_cell.length_c   1.000
_cell.angle_alpha   90.00
_cell.angle_beta   90.00
_cell.angle_gamma   90.00
#
_symmetry.space_group_name_H-M   'P 1'
#
loop_
_entity.id
_entity.type
_entity.pdbx_description
1 polymer ?
#
loop_
_entity_poly.entity_id
_entity_poly.type
_entity_poly.pdbx_seq_one_letter_code
_entity_poly.pdbx_strand_id
1 'polypeptide(L)'
;MSYEGYVQYLCKAGHYQERDCMQDTPTKCCRGDCYEPIVWWNGVDITNGSYEGRKRIDGYIKLKEKTRRECGECNSVLEITYEIPRKKGYSVIEEMRKELENA
;
A
#
# COMPACT_ATOMS: atom_id res chain seq x y z
N MET A 1 -2.98 20.68 -15.45
CA MET A 1 -3.70 20.11 -14.29
C MET A 1 -2.64 19.49 -13.40
N SER A 2 -2.56 19.91 -12.14
CA SER A 2 -1.72 19.28 -11.11
C SER A 2 -2.40 18.01 -10.62
N TYR A 3 -1.62 16.97 -10.33
CA TYR A 3 -2.08 15.80 -9.59
C TYR A 3 -1.85 16.08 -8.11
N GLU A 4 -2.90 16.00 -7.31
CA GLU A 4 -2.82 16.09 -5.85
C GLU A 4 -3.25 14.72 -5.31
N GLY A 5 -2.43 14.15 -4.44
CA GLY A 5 -2.63 12.76 -4.03
C GLY A 5 -1.54 12.17 -3.17
N TYR A 6 -1.68 10.90 -2.90
CA TYR A 6 -0.66 10.09 -2.26
C TYR A 6 -0.64 8.70 -2.89
N VAL A 7 0.39 7.94 -2.61
CA VAL A 7 0.53 6.56 -3.07
C VAL A 7 0.54 5.65 -1.85
N GLN A 8 -0.33 4.65 -1.88
CA GLN A 8 -0.36 3.54 -0.95
C GLN A 8 0.71 2.54 -1.35
N TYR A 9 1.58 2.13 -0.44
CA TYR A 9 2.60 1.11 -0.70
C TYR A 9 2.48 -0.06 0.28
N LEU A 10 2.84 -1.25 -0.20
CA LEU A 10 3.06 -2.43 0.63
C LEU A 10 4.42 -3.05 0.35
N CYS A 11 5.16 -3.35 1.42
CA CYS A 11 6.35 -4.18 1.33
C CYS A 11 6.01 -5.67 1.22
N LYS A 12 7.01 -6.51 0.90
CA LYS A 12 6.87 -7.97 0.82
C LYS A 12 6.31 -8.61 2.10
N ALA A 13 6.59 -8.03 3.27
CA ALA A 13 6.05 -8.47 4.55
C ALA A 13 4.60 -7.99 4.82
N GLY A 14 4.06 -7.11 3.98
CA GLY A 14 2.70 -6.57 4.10
C GLY A 14 2.59 -5.32 4.97
N HIS A 15 3.69 -4.63 5.29
CA HIS A 15 3.64 -3.34 5.99
C HIS A 15 3.19 -2.23 5.05
N TYR A 16 2.23 -1.46 5.53
CA TYR A 16 1.66 -0.33 4.81
C TYR A 16 2.43 0.95 5.07
N GLN A 17 2.63 1.74 4.03
CA GLN A 17 3.10 3.12 4.13
C GLN A 17 2.44 3.97 3.06
N GLU A 18 2.23 5.25 3.38
CA GLU A 18 1.73 6.25 2.44
C GLU A 18 2.86 7.24 2.15
N ARG A 19 2.98 7.69 0.90
CA ARG A 19 3.84 8.82 0.53
C ARG A 19 3.06 9.79 -0.32
N ASP A 20 3.31 11.07 -0.11
CA ASP A 20 2.75 12.11 -0.96
C ASP A 20 3.16 11.89 -2.42
N CYS A 21 2.30 12.25 -3.38
CA CYS A 21 2.57 12.05 -4.80
C CYS A 21 3.80 12.81 -5.33
N MET A 22 4.25 13.83 -4.62
CA MET A 22 5.43 14.63 -4.95
C MET A 22 6.72 14.07 -4.33
N GLN A 23 6.62 13.05 -3.46
CA GLN A 23 7.78 12.40 -2.86
C GLN A 23 8.40 11.34 -3.78
N ASP A 24 9.61 10.92 -3.46
CA ASP A 24 10.30 9.85 -4.14
C ASP A 24 9.58 8.50 -3.97
N THR A 25 9.66 7.66 -5.00
CA THR A 25 9.08 6.31 -4.95
C THR A 25 9.97 5.41 -4.08
N PRO A 26 9.47 4.89 -2.94
CA PRO A 26 10.27 4.06 -2.06
C PRO A 26 10.47 2.67 -2.67
N THR A 27 11.71 2.19 -2.64
CA THR A 27 12.06 0.81 -3.05
C THR A 27 12.00 -0.18 -1.88
N LYS A 28 12.04 0.32 -0.64
CA LYS A 28 12.03 -0.48 0.59
C LYS A 28 11.03 0.07 1.60
N CYS A 29 10.59 -0.81 2.51
CA CYS A 29 9.81 -0.43 3.69
C CYS A 29 10.61 0.56 4.56
N CYS A 30 9.99 1.67 4.95
CA CYS A 30 10.63 2.64 5.85
C CYS A 30 10.55 2.23 7.32
N ARG A 31 9.86 1.14 7.64
CA ARG A 31 9.80 0.61 8.99
C ARG A 31 11.16 0.03 9.36
N GLY A 32 11.74 0.56 10.44
CA GLY A 32 13.14 0.36 10.81
C GLY A 32 13.55 -1.07 11.19
N ASP A 33 12.61 -2.01 11.33
CA ASP A 33 12.86 -3.43 11.56
C ASP A 33 12.57 -4.30 10.33
N CYS A 34 12.01 -3.74 9.26
CA CYS A 34 11.57 -4.51 8.10
C CYS A 34 12.54 -4.38 6.91
N TYR A 35 12.71 -3.16 6.37
CA TYR A 35 13.50 -2.88 5.16
C TYR A 35 13.23 -3.77 3.93
N GLU A 36 12.16 -4.58 3.94
CA GLU A 36 11.78 -5.44 2.83
C GLU A 36 11.43 -4.63 1.59
N PRO A 37 11.62 -5.18 0.38
CA PRO A 37 11.27 -4.51 -0.86
C PRO A 37 9.79 -4.14 -0.92
N ILE A 38 9.49 -3.00 -1.55
CA ILE A 38 8.13 -2.64 -1.96
C ILE A 38 7.72 -3.49 -3.14
N VAL A 39 6.57 -4.14 -3.01
CA VAL A 39 6.07 -5.12 -4.01
C VAL A 39 4.71 -4.77 -4.57
N TRP A 40 4.04 -3.77 -3.98
CA TRP A 40 2.74 -3.31 -4.43
C TRP A 40 2.56 -1.82 -4.15
N TRP A 41 1.86 -1.13 -5.04
CA TRP A 41 1.51 0.28 -4.87
C TRP A 41 0.19 0.66 -5.55
N ASN A 42 -0.44 1.75 -5.10
CA ASN A 42 -1.65 2.31 -5.67
C ASN A 42 -1.70 3.83 -5.48
N GLY A 43 -1.85 4.58 -6.57
CA GLY A 43 -2.07 6.02 -6.51
C GLY A 43 -3.49 6.35 -6.05
N VAL A 44 -3.62 7.39 -5.24
CA VAL A 44 -4.88 7.94 -4.74
C VAL A 44 -4.98 9.40 -5.17
N ASP A 45 -5.91 9.70 -6.07
CA ASP A 45 -6.12 11.03 -6.65
C ASP A 45 -7.18 11.79 -5.85
N ILE A 46 -6.76 12.85 -5.17
CA ILE A 46 -7.65 13.68 -4.36
C ILE A 46 -7.97 15.03 -5.01
N THR A 47 -7.49 15.27 -6.24
CA THR A 47 -7.59 16.56 -6.96
C THR A 47 -9.02 17.11 -7.04
N ASN A 48 -10.02 16.23 -7.17
CA ASN A 48 -11.44 16.63 -7.28
C ASN A 48 -12.27 16.21 -6.06
N GLY A 49 -11.61 16.00 -4.92
CA GLY A 49 -12.23 15.48 -3.70
C GLY A 49 -12.35 13.95 -3.69
N SER A 50 -12.40 13.39 -2.48
CA SER A 50 -12.32 11.94 -2.28
C SER A 50 -13.66 11.21 -2.31
N TYR A 51 -14.79 11.92 -2.22
CA TYR A 51 -16.10 11.31 -2.05
C TYR A 51 -17.18 11.98 -2.89
N GLU A 52 -18.09 11.14 -3.39
CA GLU A 52 -19.39 11.55 -3.91
C GLU A 52 -20.47 10.91 -3.02
N GLY A 53 -21.09 11.72 -2.16
CA GLY A 53 -21.96 11.22 -1.09
C GLY A 53 -21.22 10.30 -0.12
N ARG A 54 -21.62 9.03 -0.05
CA ARG A 54 -20.96 7.99 0.79
C ARG A 54 -19.95 7.14 0.05
N LYS A 55 -19.79 7.33 -1.26
CA LYS A 55 -18.91 6.53 -2.12
C LYS A 55 -17.57 7.24 -2.26
N ARG A 56 -16.49 6.53 -1.99
CA ARG A 56 -15.13 7.02 -2.23
C ARG A 56 -14.79 6.92 -3.74
N ILE A 57 -14.23 7.98 -4.31
CA ILE A 57 -13.95 8.13 -5.76
C ILE A 57 -12.48 8.42 -6.10
N ASP A 58 -11.61 8.52 -5.09
CA ASP A 58 -10.18 8.85 -5.22
C ASP A 58 -9.28 7.67 -5.63
N GLY A 59 -9.85 6.49 -5.88
CA GLY A 59 -9.06 5.30 -6.21
C GLY A 59 -8.41 4.59 -5.01
N TYR A 60 -8.67 5.01 -3.78
CA TYR A 60 -8.18 4.32 -2.58
C TYR A 60 -8.59 2.86 -2.54
N ILE A 61 -7.62 1.99 -2.26
CA ILE A 61 -7.86 0.56 -2.08
C ILE A 61 -7.87 0.26 -0.58
N LYS A 62 -9.03 -0.20 -0.10
CA LYS A 62 -9.15 -0.76 1.25
C LYS A 62 -8.44 -2.11 1.29
N LEU A 63 -7.33 -2.16 2.03
CA LEU A 63 -6.53 -3.35 2.22
C LEU A 63 -7.18 -4.29 3.24
N LYS A 64 -6.95 -5.60 3.08
CA LYS A 64 -7.41 -6.62 4.02
C LYS A 64 -6.31 -6.94 5.01
N GLU A 65 -6.59 -6.83 6.31
CA GLU A 65 -5.63 -7.19 7.36
C GLU A 65 -5.29 -8.68 7.26
N LYS A 66 -4.00 -8.99 7.37
CA LYS A 66 -3.45 -10.35 7.40
C LYS A 66 -3.10 -10.76 8.83
N THR A 67 -2.34 -9.91 9.53
CA THR A 67 -2.03 -10.10 10.94
C THR A 67 -2.19 -8.79 11.68
N ARG A 68 -2.57 -8.90 12.95
CA ARG A 68 -2.64 -7.80 13.90
C ARG A 68 -1.98 -8.26 15.19
N ARG A 69 -1.02 -7.49 15.69
CA ARG A 69 -0.38 -7.69 16.98
C ARG A 69 -0.77 -6.53 17.88
N GLU A 70 -1.35 -6.86 19.03
CA GLU A 70 -1.77 -5.91 20.06
C GLU A 70 -0.92 -6.11 21.32
N CYS A 71 -0.78 -5.06 22.11
CA CYS A 71 -0.18 -5.14 23.43
C CYS A 71 -1.11 -5.89 24.38
N GLY A 72 -0.63 -6.94 25.04
CA GLY A 72 -1.45 -7.76 25.96
C GLY A 72 -1.91 -7.02 27.23
N GLU A 73 -1.34 -5.86 27.54
CA GLU A 73 -1.70 -5.07 28.74
C GLU A 73 -2.71 -3.97 28.44
N CYS A 74 -2.52 -3.22 27.35
CA CYS A 74 -3.33 -2.05 27.02
C CYS A 74 -4.14 -2.17 25.73
N ASN A 75 -4.05 -3.31 25.02
CA ASN A 75 -4.69 -3.57 23.73
C ASN A 75 -4.33 -2.57 22.61
N SER A 76 -3.29 -1.76 22.81
CA SER A 76 -2.76 -0.88 21.75
C SER A 76 -2.23 -1.70 20.59
N VAL A 77 -2.55 -1.30 19.37
CA VAL A 77 -2.06 -1.96 18.16
C VAL A 77 -0.57 -1.68 17.99
N LEU A 78 0.24 -2.73 18.05
CA LEU A 78 1.69 -2.67 17.87
C LEU A 78 2.08 -2.86 16.40
N GLU A 79 1.32 -3.67 15.65
CA GLU A 79 1.60 -3.94 14.24
C GLU A 79 0.34 -4.44 13.53
N ILE A 80 0.15 -3.98 12.30
CA ILE A 80 -0.78 -4.56 11.33
C ILE A 80 0.00 -4.86 10.06
N THR A 81 -0.19 -6.05 9.51
CA THR A 81 0.22 -6.37 8.13
C THR A 81 -1.01 -6.65 7.29
N TYR A 82 -0.89 -6.45 5.99
CA TYR A 82 -1.99 -6.60 5.04
C TYR A 82 -1.71 -7.69 4.00
N GLU A 83 -2.79 -8.27 3.47
CA GLU A 83 -2.70 -9.11 2.28
C GLU A 83 -2.34 -8.24 1.07
N ILE A 84 -1.32 -8.66 0.32
CA ILE A 84 -0.94 -7.99 -0.93
C ILE A 84 -2.07 -8.21 -1.96
N PRO A 85 -2.73 -7.15 -2.45
CA PRO A 85 -3.82 -7.28 -3.42
C PRO A 85 -3.31 -7.86 -4.75
N ARG A 86 -4.03 -8.85 -5.30
CA ARG A 86 -3.67 -9.52 -6.57
C ARG A 86 -4.43 -9.03 -7.81
N LYS A 87 -5.48 -8.24 -7.62
CA LYS A 87 -6.41 -7.83 -8.71
C LYS A 87 -6.65 -6.33 -8.77
N LYS A 88 -6.00 -5.55 -7.90
CA LYS A 88 -6.18 -4.10 -7.76
C LYS A 88 -4.84 -3.46 -7.39
N GLY A 89 -4.62 -2.23 -7.82
CA GLY A 89 -3.32 -1.57 -7.71
C GLY A 89 -2.30 -2.22 -8.65
N TYR A 90 -1.03 -1.87 -8.46
CA TYR A 90 0.09 -2.31 -9.27
C TYR A 90 1.01 -3.18 -8.43
N SER A 91 1.24 -4.42 -8.89
CA SER A 91 2.15 -5.36 -8.23
C SER A 91 3.45 -5.47 -9.01
N VAL A 92 4.57 -5.19 -8.37
CA VAL A 92 5.91 -5.40 -8.96
C VAL A 92 6.17 -6.90 -9.17
N ILE A 93 5.53 -7.75 -8.36
CA ILE A 93 5.59 -9.21 -8.50
C ILE A 93 4.92 -9.68 -9.79
N GLU A 94 3.91 -8.99 -10.35
CA GLU A 94 3.27 -9.44 -11.60
C GLU A 94 4.19 -9.29 -12.82
N GLU A 95 5.09 -8.30 -12.84
CA GLU A 95 6.15 -8.21 -13.83
C GLU A 95 7.16 -9.35 -13.66
N MET A 96 7.63 -9.61 -12.43
CA MET A 96 8.50 -10.77 -12.13
C MET A 96 7.82 -12.13 -12.37
N ARG A 97 6.50 -12.21 -12.20
CA ARG A 97 5.71 -13.44 -12.40
C ARG A 97 5.51 -13.71 -13.89
N LYS A 98 5.30 -12.69 -14.71
CA LYS A 98 5.31 -12.81 -16.17
C LYS A 98 6.69 -13.18 -16.70
N GLU A 99 7.79 -12.75 -16.07
CA GLU A 99 9.14 -13.18 -16.43
C GLU A 99 9.39 -14.66 -16.09
N LEU A 100 8.89 -15.14 -14.95
CA LEU A 100 9.01 -16.55 -14.54
C LEU A 100 8.04 -17.51 -15.26
N GLU A 101 6.89 -17.02 -15.74
CA GLU A 101 5.93 -17.82 -16.52
C GLU A 101 6.32 -17.91 -18.01
N ASN A 102 7.30 -17.12 -18.47
CA ASN A 102 7.83 -17.12 -19.85
C ASN A 102 9.31 -17.55 -19.97
N ALA A 103 9.92 -18.05 -18.89
CA ALA A 103 11.28 -18.61 -18.85
C ALA A 103 11.23 -20.14 -18.66
#